data_AF-Q7DH74-F1
#
_entry.id   AF-Q7DH74-F1
#
_cell.length_a   1.000
_cell.length_b   1.000
_cell.length_c   1.000
_cell.angle_alpha   90.00
_cell.angle_beta   90.00
_cell.angle_gamma   90.00
#
_symmetry.space_group_name_H-M   'P 1'
#
loop_
_entity.id
_entity.type
_entity.pdbx_description
1 polymer ?
#
loop_
_entity_poly.entity_id
_entity_poly.type
_entity_poly.pdbx_seq_one_letter_code
_entity_poly.pdbx_strand_id
1 'polypeptide(L)'
;MTKVNSQKYSKALLEVAQEKGQLEAILTEVSEMIQLFKENNLGAFLANEVYSFSAKSELIDTLLQTSSEVMSNFLNTIRSNGRLADLGEILEETKNAADDMFKIADVEVVSSIALSEAQIEKFKAMAKSKFDLNEVTVINTVNEKILGGFIVNSRGKIIDASLKTQLAKIAAEIL
;
A
#
# COMPACT_ATOMS: atom_id res chain seq x y z
N MET A 1 0.72 -3.28 18.01
CA MET A 1 0.50 -1.87 18.41
C MET A 1 -0.50 -1.25 17.43
N THR A 2 -1.18 -0.16 17.81
CA THR A 2 -2.46 0.23 17.21
C THR A 2 -2.27 1.02 15.91
N LYS A 3 -2.77 0.48 14.79
CA LYS A 3 -2.87 1.10 13.45
C LYS A 3 -3.27 2.59 13.43
N VAL A 4 -4.00 3.02 14.45
CA VAL A 4 -4.45 4.41 14.70
C VAL A 4 -3.30 5.42 14.83
N ASN A 5 -2.15 5.03 15.38
CA ASN A 5 -1.01 5.96 15.49
C ASN A 5 -0.31 6.13 14.15
N SER A 6 -0.11 5.04 13.40
CA SER A 6 0.50 5.05 12.07
C SER A 6 -0.26 5.95 11.09
N GLN A 7 -1.60 5.92 11.15
CA GLN A 7 -2.48 6.78 10.35
C GLN A 7 -2.35 8.28 10.66
N LYS A 8 -1.98 8.66 11.88
CA LYS A 8 -1.78 10.07 12.23
C LYS A 8 -0.47 10.60 11.67
N TYR A 9 0.59 9.80 11.79
CA TYR A 9 1.90 10.15 11.23
C TYR A 9 1.86 10.22 9.71
N SER A 10 1.20 9.26 9.05
CA SER A 10 1.06 9.28 7.59
C SER A 10 0.34 10.52 7.08
N LYS A 11 -0.80 10.87 7.69
CA LYS A 11 -1.54 12.09 7.35
C LYS A 11 -0.70 13.34 7.55
N ALA A 12 -0.02 13.46 8.68
CA ALA A 12 0.84 14.61 8.96
C ALA A 12 1.97 14.77 7.93
N LEU A 13 2.61 13.68 7.51
CA LEU A 13 3.64 13.72 6.47
C LEU A 13 3.07 14.17 5.12
N LEU A 14 1.92 13.63 4.71
CA LEU A 14 1.28 13.98 3.44
C LEU A 14 0.79 15.43 3.43
N GLU A 15 0.22 15.92 4.54
CA GLU A 15 -0.20 17.32 4.70
C GLU A 15 1.00 18.26 4.55
N VAL A 16 2.11 18.01 5.28
CA VAL A 16 3.33 18.84 5.18
C VAL A 16 3.93 18.77 3.78
N ALA A 17 3.97 17.59 3.16
CA ALA A 17 4.48 17.43 1.81
C ALA A 17 3.61 18.17 0.78
N GLN A 18 2.29 18.20 0.97
CA GLN A 18 1.36 18.94 0.13
C GLN A 18 1.51 20.45 0.30
N GLU A 19 1.60 20.95 1.54
CA GLU A 19 1.82 22.37 1.84
C GLU A 19 3.12 22.90 1.24
N LYS A 20 4.17 22.07 1.22
CA LYS A 20 5.47 22.41 0.63
C LYS A 20 5.54 22.14 -0.89
N GLY A 21 4.51 21.58 -1.51
CA GLY A 21 4.51 21.22 -2.93
C GLY A 21 5.52 20.12 -3.29
N GLN A 22 5.90 19.28 -2.32
CA GLN A 22 6.91 18.22 -2.46
C GLN A 22 6.30 16.81 -2.40
N LEU A 23 4.98 16.70 -2.59
CA LEU A 23 4.23 15.46 -2.42
C LEU A 23 4.80 14.30 -3.25
N GLU A 24 5.03 14.49 -4.55
CA GLU A 24 5.58 13.43 -5.42
C GLU A 24 6.99 12.98 -5.00
N ALA A 25 7.86 13.93 -4.63
CA ALA A 25 9.21 13.63 -4.17
C ALA A 25 9.17 12.81 -2.87
N ILE A 26 8.31 13.19 -1.93
CA ILE A 26 8.15 12.47 -0.65
C ILE A 26 7.58 11.08 -0.87
N LEU A 27 6.63 10.89 -1.78
CA LEU A 27 6.11 9.55 -2.08
C LEU A 27 7.15 8.64 -2.73
N THR A 28 8.03 9.23 -3.54
CA THR A 28 9.17 8.50 -4.11
C THR A 28 10.11 8.06 -2.99
N GLU A 29 10.51 8.96 -2.09
CA GLU A 29 11.35 8.63 -0.93
C GLU A 29 10.70 7.59 -0.01
N VAL A 30 9.39 7.70 0.27
CA VAL A 30 8.64 6.70 1.05
C VAL A 30 8.73 5.33 0.38
N SER A 31 8.55 5.26 -0.94
CA SER A 31 8.60 4.00 -1.68
C SER A 31 9.99 3.36 -1.64
N GLU A 32 11.04 4.17 -1.82
CA GLU A 32 12.44 3.74 -1.70
C GLU A 32 12.74 3.21 -0.29
N MET A 33 12.27 3.89 0.76
CA MET A 33 12.43 3.43 2.14
C MET A 33 11.69 2.12 2.40
N ILE A 34 10.45 1.97 1.92
CA ILE A 34 9.71 0.70 2.06
C ILE A 34 10.49 -0.44 1.41
N GLN A 35 11.06 -0.21 0.23
CA GLN A 35 11.87 -1.21 -0.44
C GLN A 35 13.13 -1.56 0.36
N LEU A 36 13.87 -0.55 0.83
CA LEU A 36 15.07 -0.75 1.66
C LEU A 36 14.77 -1.53 2.94
N PHE A 37 13.64 -1.24 3.58
CA PHE A 37 13.18 -1.92 4.79
C PHE A 37 12.84 -3.39 4.54
N LYS A 38 12.26 -3.70 3.38
CA LYS A 38 11.94 -5.08 2.96
C LYS A 38 13.19 -5.87 2.62
N GLU A 39 14.11 -5.29 1.84
CA GLU A 39 15.34 -5.95 1.39
C GLU A 39 16.27 -6.32 2.55
N ASN A 40 16.40 -5.43 3.54
CA ASN A 40 17.33 -5.59 4.66
C ASN A 40 16.65 -6.01 5.98
N ASN A 41 15.36 -6.33 5.93
CA ASN A 41 14.54 -6.68 7.10
C ASN A 41 14.67 -5.66 8.26
N LEU A 42 14.79 -4.36 7.93
CA LEU A 42 15.03 -3.30 8.90
C LEU A 42 13.86 -3.11 9.85
N GLY A 43 12.64 -3.44 9.39
CA GLY A 43 11.45 -3.44 10.24
C GLY A 43 11.61 -4.37 11.44
N ALA A 44 12.11 -5.59 11.24
CA ALA A 44 12.36 -6.53 12.34
C ALA A 44 13.48 -6.05 13.26
N PHE A 45 14.54 -5.45 12.71
CA PHE A 45 15.62 -4.85 13.50
C PHE A 45 15.11 -3.73 14.41
N LEU A 46 14.28 -2.83 13.89
CA LEU A 46 13.70 -1.72 14.64
C LEU A 46 12.67 -2.18 15.67
N ALA A 47 11.90 -3.23 15.37
CA ALA A 47 10.91 -3.81 16.28
C ALA A 47 11.55 -4.64 17.40
N ASN A 48 12.76 -5.16 17.22
CA ASN A 48 13.41 -6.03 18.19
C ASN A 48 13.92 -5.26 19.42
N GLU A 49 13.43 -5.60 20.61
CA GLU A 49 13.76 -4.95 21.89
C GLU A 49 15.19 -5.23 22.37
N VAL A 50 15.86 -6.25 21.82
CA VAL A 50 17.25 -6.59 22.17
C VAL A 50 18.22 -5.49 21.72
N TYR A 51 17.90 -4.77 20.64
CA TYR A 51 18.75 -3.68 20.15
C TYR A 51 18.49 -2.40 20.93
N SER A 52 19.57 -1.77 21.38
CA SER A 52 19.53 -0.49 22.09
C SER A 52 18.97 0.63 21.20
N PHE A 53 18.41 1.66 21.83
CA PHE A 53 17.96 2.86 21.13
C PHE A 53 19.09 3.54 20.35
N SER A 54 20.33 3.47 20.85
CA SER A 54 21.52 4.03 20.17
C SER A 54 21.77 3.32 18.84
N ALA A 55 21.77 1.97 18.84
CA ALA A 55 21.97 1.19 17.61
C ALA A 55 20.86 1.44 16.58
N LYS A 56 19.61 1.58 17.04
CA LYS A 56 18.50 1.95 16.15
C LYS A 56 18.63 3.38 15.62
N SER A 57 19.19 4.29 16.42
CA SER A 57 19.38 5.70 16.02
C SER A 57 20.47 5.86 14.96
N GLU A 58 21.54 5.06 15.00
CA GLU A 58 22.59 5.06 13.97
C GLU A 58 22.05 4.70 12.57
N LEU A 59 21.10 3.76 12.51
CA LEU A 59 20.40 3.46 11.26
C LEU A 59 19.66 4.69 10.74
N ILE A 60 18.94 5.38 11.63
CA ILE A 60 18.21 6.61 11.25
C ILE A 60 19.19 7.69 10.80
N ASP A 61 20.32 7.88 11.49
CA ASP A 61 21.33 8.86 11.09
C ASP A 61 21.88 8.58 9.69
N THR A 62 22.00 7.31 9.31
CA THR A 62 22.39 6.92 7.94
C THR A 62 21.31 7.31 6.93
N LEU A 63 20.03 7.06 7.24
CA LEU A 63 18.91 7.44 6.36
C LEU A 63 18.77 8.96 6.22
N LEU A 64 19.08 9.73 7.27
CA LEU A 64 19.02 11.19 7.26
C LEU A 64 19.99 11.81 6.24
N GLN A 65 21.11 11.15 5.92
CA GLN A 65 22.10 11.69 4.97
C GLN A 65 21.60 11.71 3.52
N THR A 66 20.66 10.84 3.19
CA THR A 66 20.12 10.70 1.82
C THR A 66 18.68 11.19 1.68
N SER A 67 18.06 11.60 2.78
CA SER A 67 16.65 12.02 2.84
C SER A 67 16.50 13.52 2.57
N SER A 68 15.35 13.93 2.01
CA SER A 68 15.00 15.35 1.94
C SER A 68 14.80 15.96 3.33
N GLU A 69 14.70 17.29 3.41
CA GLU A 69 14.46 18.01 4.67
C GLU A 69 13.15 17.56 5.35
N VAL A 70 12.08 17.41 4.57
CA VAL A 70 10.77 16.99 5.09
C VAL A 70 10.83 15.57 5.65
N MET A 71 11.44 14.66 4.89
CA MET A 71 11.62 13.28 5.32
C MET A 71 12.56 13.17 6.53
N SER A 72 13.62 13.96 6.55
CA SER A 72 14.54 14.05 7.70
C SER A 72 13.84 14.52 8.97
N ASN A 73 13.00 15.55 8.86
CA ASN A 73 12.21 16.04 9.99
C ASN A 73 11.20 14.98 10.47
N PHE A 74 10.61 14.24 9.54
CA PHE A 74 9.70 13.14 9.84
C PHE A 74 10.39 12.00 10.61
N LEU A 75 11.52 11.51 10.12
CA LEU A 75 12.33 10.48 10.78
C LEU A 75 12.77 10.92 12.19
N ASN A 76 13.19 12.18 12.34
CA ASN A 76 13.54 12.76 13.64
C ASN A 76 12.35 12.84 14.60
N THR A 77 11.15 13.12 14.09
CA THR A 77 9.92 13.15 14.88
C THR A 77 9.55 11.77 15.38
N ILE A 78 9.66 10.73 14.54
CA ILE A 78 9.41 9.34 14.94
C ILE A 78 10.45 8.88 15.97
N ARG A 79 11.72 9.22 15.76
CA ARG A 79 12.82 8.96 16.70
C ARG A 79 12.56 9.58 18.07
N SER A 80 12.24 10.88 18.10
CA SER A 80 12.01 11.64 19.34
C SER A 80 10.80 11.13 20.12
N ASN A 81 9.78 10.60 19.42
CA ASN A 81 8.60 10.00 20.03
C ASN A 81 8.81 8.54 20.49
N GLY A 82 9.99 7.95 20.28
CA GLY A 82 10.27 6.56 20.62
C GLY A 82 9.48 5.56 19.80
N ARG A 83 9.07 5.93 18.58
CA ARG A 83 8.20 5.14 17.68
C ARG A 83 8.97 4.45 16.55
N LEU A 84 10.28 4.26 16.70
CA LEU A 84 11.13 3.65 15.67
C LEU A 84 10.69 2.23 15.29
N ALA A 85 10.16 1.47 16.25
CA ALA A 85 9.61 0.13 16.01
C ALA A 85 8.41 0.14 15.03
N ASP A 86 7.66 1.24 14.98
CA ASP A 86 6.47 1.39 14.14
C ASP A 86 6.80 2.00 12.77
N LEU A 87 8.06 2.39 12.52
CA LEU A 87 8.45 3.15 11.32
C LEU A 87 8.09 2.43 10.02
N GLY A 88 8.29 1.11 9.95
CA GLY A 88 7.91 0.32 8.77
C GLY A 88 6.41 0.37 8.49
N GLU A 89 5.59 0.22 9.53
CA GLU A 89 4.12 0.30 9.43
C GLU A 89 3.67 1.71 9.06
N ILE A 90 4.31 2.74 9.61
CA ILE A 90 4.04 4.15 9.29
C ILE A 90 4.32 4.44 7.81
N LEU A 91 5.43 3.94 7.26
CA LEU A 91 5.77 4.12 5.84
C LEU A 91 4.74 3.44 4.93
N GLU A 92 4.35 2.20 5.23
CA GLU A 92 3.31 1.49 4.47
C GLU A 92 1.95 2.20 4.53
N GLU A 93 1.53 2.68 5.70
CA GLU A 93 0.31 3.46 5.85
C GLU A 93 0.40 4.83 5.15
N THR A 94 1.59 5.40 4.99
CA THR A 94 1.82 6.62 4.20
C THR A 94 1.58 6.37 2.73
N LYS A 95 2.13 5.28 2.19
CA LYS A 95 1.84 4.87 0.81
C LYS A 95 0.34 4.63 0.62
N ASN A 96 -0.30 3.89 1.52
CA ASN A 96 -1.74 3.61 1.43
C ASN A 96 -2.59 4.89 1.47
N ALA A 97 -2.26 5.83 2.37
CA ALA A 97 -2.96 7.10 2.47
C ALA A 97 -2.75 7.99 1.23
N ALA A 98 -1.56 7.93 0.61
CA ALA A 98 -1.31 8.60 -0.65
C ALA A 98 -2.12 7.99 -1.80
N ASP A 99 -2.14 6.66 -1.90
CA ASP A 99 -2.96 5.93 -2.87
C ASP A 99 -4.46 6.29 -2.68
N ASP A 100 -4.91 6.47 -1.43
CA ASP A 100 -6.24 6.99 -1.11
C ASP A 100 -6.46 8.42 -1.65
N MET A 101 -5.53 9.34 -1.41
CA MET A 101 -5.60 10.74 -1.88
C MET A 101 -5.63 10.85 -3.40
N PHE A 102 -4.80 10.08 -4.10
CA PHE A 102 -4.71 10.10 -5.56
C PHE A 102 -5.77 9.24 -6.24
N LYS A 103 -6.62 8.54 -5.46
CA LYS A 103 -7.59 7.57 -5.98
C LYS A 103 -6.92 6.50 -6.84
N ILE A 104 -5.73 6.06 -6.43
CA ILE A 104 -4.99 4.96 -7.03
C ILE A 104 -5.36 3.71 -6.25
N ALA A 105 -5.80 2.64 -6.92
CA ALA A 105 -6.03 1.38 -6.24
C ALA A 105 -5.47 0.20 -7.00
N ASP A 106 -4.83 -0.69 -6.26
CA ASP A 106 -4.51 -2.01 -6.75
C ASP A 106 -5.80 -2.84 -6.79
N VAL A 107 -6.05 -3.45 -7.94
CA VAL A 107 -7.12 -4.38 -8.18
C VAL A 107 -6.48 -5.73 -8.45
N GLU A 108 -6.50 -6.60 -7.45
CA GLU A 108 -6.14 -8.00 -7.69
C GLU A 108 -7.23 -8.62 -8.55
N VAL A 109 -6.85 -9.33 -9.60
CA VAL A 109 -7.73 -10.09 -10.48
C VAL A 109 -7.26 -11.54 -10.42
N VAL A 110 -8.01 -12.37 -9.72
CA VAL A 110 -7.72 -13.80 -9.64
C VAL A 110 -8.46 -14.54 -10.76
N SER A 111 -7.72 -15.10 -11.73
CA SER A 111 -8.30 -15.73 -12.92
C SER A 111 -7.80 -17.17 -13.12
N SER A 112 -8.58 -18.01 -13.78
CA SER A 112 -8.19 -19.41 -14.06
C SER A 112 -7.18 -19.55 -15.20
N ILE A 113 -6.99 -18.47 -15.98
CA ILE A 113 -6.09 -18.37 -17.13
C ILE A 113 -5.49 -16.97 -17.16
N ALA A 114 -4.25 -16.82 -17.61
CA ALA A 114 -3.66 -15.51 -17.78
C ALA A 114 -4.52 -14.65 -18.72
N LEU A 115 -4.93 -13.47 -18.25
CA LEU A 115 -5.69 -12.51 -19.03
C LEU A 115 -4.80 -11.90 -20.12
N SER A 116 -5.37 -11.66 -21.29
CA SER A 116 -4.69 -10.88 -22.33
C SER A 116 -4.63 -9.40 -21.98
N GLU A 117 -3.66 -8.66 -22.51
CA GLU A 117 -3.51 -7.21 -22.28
C GLU A 117 -4.80 -6.43 -22.61
N ALA A 118 -5.49 -6.81 -23.69
CA ALA A 118 -6.76 -6.22 -24.08
C ALA A 118 -7.90 -6.45 -23.05
N GLN A 119 -7.87 -7.58 -22.34
CA GLN A 119 -8.82 -7.86 -21.26
C GLN A 119 -8.46 -7.08 -20.00
N ILE A 120 -7.17 -6.97 -19.69
CA ILE A 120 -6.67 -6.17 -18.56
C ILE A 120 -7.04 -4.69 -18.72
N GLU A 121 -6.88 -4.12 -19.92
CA GLU A 121 -7.24 -2.72 -20.18
C GLU A 121 -8.75 -2.46 -20.07
N LYS A 122 -9.59 -3.34 -20.61
CA LYS A 122 -11.05 -3.26 -20.39
C LYS A 122 -11.40 -3.33 -18.90
N PHE A 123 -10.66 -4.15 -18.15
CA PHE A 123 -10.86 -4.32 -16.72
C PHE A 123 -10.51 -3.05 -15.93
N LYS A 124 -9.34 -2.46 -16.23
CA LYS A 124 -8.93 -1.17 -15.67
C LYS A 124 -9.99 -0.10 -15.92
N ALA A 125 -10.49 0.02 -17.15
CA ALA A 125 -11.53 1.00 -17.50
C ALA A 125 -12.83 0.78 -16.69
N MET A 126 -13.27 -0.47 -16.56
CA MET A 126 -14.46 -0.81 -15.76
C MET A 126 -14.25 -0.50 -14.27
N ALA A 127 -13.08 -0.85 -13.72
CA ALA A 127 -12.75 -0.60 -12.31
C ALA A 127 -12.66 0.90 -12.02
N LYS A 128 -11.98 1.68 -12.87
CA LYS A 128 -11.94 3.15 -12.77
C LYS A 128 -13.33 3.76 -12.69
N SER A 129 -14.23 3.34 -13.59
CA SER A 129 -15.61 3.85 -13.62
C SER A 129 -16.45 3.41 -12.41
N LYS A 130 -16.32 2.16 -11.95
CA LYS A 130 -17.13 1.65 -10.83
C LYS A 130 -16.70 2.16 -9.46
N PHE A 131 -15.40 2.40 -9.27
CA PHE A 131 -14.83 2.77 -7.98
C PHE A 131 -14.43 4.25 -7.90
N ASP A 132 -14.70 5.03 -8.96
CA ASP A 132 -14.31 6.44 -9.08
C ASP A 132 -12.80 6.63 -8.83
N LEU A 133 -12.00 5.78 -9.49
CA LEU A 133 -10.54 5.75 -9.36
C LEU A 133 -9.86 6.42 -10.55
N ASN A 134 -8.81 7.19 -10.29
CA ASN A 134 -8.01 7.84 -11.34
C ASN A 134 -7.07 6.84 -12.01
N GLU A 135 -6.49 5.94 -11.21
CA GLU A 135 -5.54 4.94 -11.66
C GLU A 135 -5.80 3.58 -11.02
N VAL A 136 -5.67 2.52 -11.81
CA VAL A 136 -5.92 1.14 -11.39
C VAL A 136 -4.78 0.27 -11.86
N THR A 137 -4.03 -0.29 -10.91
CA THR A 137 -3.01 -1.31 -11.17
C THR A 137 -3.67 -2.68 -11.08
N VAL A 138 -3.63 -3.47 -12.15
CA VAL A 138 -4.21 -4.82 -12.14
C VAL A 138 -3.12 -5.83 -11.85
N ILE A 139 -3.22 -6.51 -10.70
CA ILE A 139 -2.36 -7.63 -10.35
C ILE A 139 -3.07 -8.90 -10.78
N ASN A 140 -2.59 -9.56 -11.83
CA ASN A 140 -3.19 -10.80 -12.31
C ASN A 140 -2.60 -12.00 -11.57
N THR A 141 -3.38 -12.61 -10.69
CA THR A 141 -3.01 -13.84 -9.97
C THR A 141 -3.71 -15.03 -10.63
N VAL A 142 -2.96 -15.97 -11.20
CA VAL A 142 -3.55 -17.19 -11.79
C VAL A 142 -3.84 -18.21 -10.69
N ASN A 143 -5.11 -18.61 -10.55
CA ASN A 143 -5.53 -19.65 -9.61
C ASN A 143 -6.43 -20.68 -10.29
N GLU A 144 -5.87 -21.87 -10.54
CA GLU A 144 -6.55 -22.99 -11.20
C GLU A 144 -7.76 -23.54 -10.43
N LYS A 145 -7.93 -23.18 -9.15
CA LYS A 145 -9.10 -23.59 -8.35
C LYS A 145 -10.36 -22.76 -8.65
N ILE A 146 -10.22 -21.64 -9.37
CA ILE A 146 -11.35 -20.82 -9.81
C ILE A 146 -11.84 -21.38 -11.14
N LEU A 147 -13.12 -21.74 -11.23
CA LEU A 147 -13.77 -22.31 -12.44
C LEU A 147 -14.08 -21.24 -13.51
N GLY A 148 -13.21 -20.25 -13.64
CA GLY A 148 -13.37 -19.07 -14.49
C GLY A 148 -14.13 -17.93 -13.81
N GLY A 149 -13.76 -16.70 -14.17
CA GLY A 149 -14.21 -15.44 -13.58
C GLY A 149 -13.10 -14.75 -12.77
N PHE A 150 -13.42 -13.61 -12.16
CA PHE A 150 -12.44 -12.76 -11.48
C PHE A 150 -12.89 -12.33 -10.09
N ILE A 151 -11.96 -12.34 -9.14
CA ILE A 151 -12.15 -11.73 -7.82
C ILE A 151 -11.41 -10.40 -7.86
N VAL A 152 -12.15 -9.29 -7.70
CA VAL A 152 -11.59 -7.94 -7.51
C VAL A 152 -11.45 -7.71 -6.03
N ASN A 153 -10.23 -7.57 -5.54
CA ASN A 153 -9.99 -7.02 -4.22
C ASN A 153 -9.52 -5.57 -4.38
N SER A 154 -10.36 -4.62 -3.95
CA SER A 154 -10.00 -3.21 -3.85
C SER A 154 -10.35 -2.70 -2.46
N ARG A 155 -9.32 -2.40 -1.65
CA ARG A 155 -9.47 -1.76 -0.33
C ARG A 155 -10.48 -2.48 0.60
N GLY A 156 -10.47 -3.82 0.62
CA GLY A 156 -11.36 -4.64 1.45
C GLY A 156 -12.79 -4.80 0.90
N LYS A 157 -13.11 -4.18 -0.24
CA LYS A 157 -14.31 -4.49 -1.03
C LYS A 157 -13.95 -5.59 -2.02
N ILE A 158 -14.47 -6.78 -1.73
CA ILE A 158 -14.35 -7.94 -2.61
C ILE A 158 -15.54 -7.90 -3.58
N ILE A 159 -15.28 -7.66 -4.86
CA ILE A 159 -16.26 -7.97 -5.90
C ILE A 159 -15.87 -9.31 -6.50
N ASP A 160 -16.57 -10.36 -6.04
CA ASP A 160 -16.47 -11.70 -6.60
C ASP A 160 -17.42 -11.80 -7.81
N ALA A 161 -16.83 -11.79 -9.01
CA ALA A 161 -17.52 -12.12 -10.25
C ALA A 161 -16.97 -13.43 -10.83
N SER A 162 -16.75 -14.42 -9.97
CA SER A 162 -16.50 -15.78 -10.43
C SER A 162 -17.73 -16.32 -11.16
N LEU A 163 -17.51 -17.19 -12.16
CA LEU A 163 -18.59 -17.95 -12.81
C LEU A 163 -19.39 -18.74 -11.79
N LYS A 164 -18.77 -19.13 -10.67
CA LYS A 164 -19.43 -19.75 -9.52
C LYS A 164 -20.53 -18.86 -8.94
N THR A 165 -20.30 -17.55 -8.82
CA THR A 165 -21.26 -16.57 -8.31
C THR A 165 -22.35 -16.26 -9.34
N GLN A 166 -22.00 -16.17 -10.64
CA GLN A 166 -23.02 -16.02 -11.70
C GLN A 166 -23.93 -17.25 -11.83
N LEU A 167 -23.37 -18.46 -11.76
CA LEU A 167 -24.11 -19.72 -11.73
C LEU A 167 -24.96 -19.84 -10.46
N ALA A 168 -24.45 -19.44 -9.29
CA ALA A 168 -25.22 -19.42 -8.05
C ALA A 168 -26.40 -18.45 -8.11
N LYS A 169 -26.22 -17.30 -8.77
CA LYS A 169 -27.29 -16.30 -8.94
C LYS A 169 -28.38 -16.79 -9.88
N ILE A 170 -28.00 -17.44 -10.99
CA ILE A 170 -28.96 -18.07 -11.92
C ILE A 170 -29.68 -19.26 -11.25
N ALA A 171 -28.96 -20.08 -10.47
CA ALA A 171 -29.57 -21.19 -9.73
C ALA A 171 -30.55 -20.71 -8.64
N ALA A 172 -30.31 -19.53 -8.05
CA ALA A 172 -31.20 -18.92 -7.06
C ALA A 172 -32.43 -18.23 -7.67
N GLU A 173 -32.41 -17.90 -8.97
CA GLU A 173 -33.59 -17.38 -9.69
C GLU A 173 -34.48 -18.52 -10.27
N ILE A 174 -33.98 -19.76 -10.26
CA ILE A 174 -34.70 -20.95 -10.75
C ILE A 174 -35.34 -21.76 -9.60
N LEU A 175 -35.09 -21.38 -8.34
CA LEU A 175 -35.74 -21.89 -7.12
C LEU A 175 -36.80 -20.92 -6.61
#